data_AF-A0A939SN79-F1
#
_entry.id   AF-A0A939SN79-F1
#
_cell.length_a   1.000
_cell.length_b   1.000
_cell.length_c   1.000
_cell.angle_alpha   90.00
_cell.angle_beta   90.00
_cell.angle_gamma   90.00
#
_symmetry.space_group_name_H-M   'P 1'
#
loop_
_entity.id
_entity.type
_entity.pdbx_description
1 polymer ?
#
loop_
_entity_poly.entity_id
_entity_poly.type
_entity_poly.pdbx_seq_one_letter_code
_entity_poly.pdbx_strand_id
1 'polypeptide(L)' 'MHPHIVLTELIPEAARVVPVMDGDNQKGTIIVSTEEIFDGNNKEHIGKANDIEIKLLDLGLLPLMTEL' A
#
# COMPACT_ATOMS: atom_id res chain seq x y z
N MET A 1 3.03 -8.78 -12.48
CA MET A 1 3.61 -7.99 -11.35
C MET A 1 4.33 -8.91 -10.36
N HIS A 2 5.49 -8.51 -9.79
CA HIS A 2 6.08 -9.19 -8.63
C HIS A 2 5.76 -8.42 -7.35
N PRO A 3 5.54 -9.08 -6.21
CA PRO A 3 5.41 -8.41 -4.93
C PRO A 3 6.65 -7.55 -4.62
N HIS A 4 6.43 -6.41 -3.97
CA HIS A 4 7.50 -5.51 -3.55
C HIS A 4 7.64 -5.49 -2.03
N ILE A 5 8.89 -5.38 -1.57
CA ILE A 5 9.21 -5.06 -0.17
C ILE A 5 9.17 -3.54 -0.05
N VAL A 6 8.21 -3.04 0.72
CA VAL A 6 8.04 -1.59 0.96
C VAL A 6 8.39 -1.28 2.42
N LEU A 7 9.24 -0.27 2.61
CA LEU A 7 9.59 0.28 3.92
C LEU A 7 8.60 1.38 4.32
N THR A 8 8.26 1.46 5.61
CA THR A 8 7.32 2.46 6.15
C THR A 8 7.72 3.90 5.82
N GLU A 9 9.02 4.18 5.76
CA GLU A 9 9.56 5.52 5.47
C GLU A 9 9.24 6.02 4.05
N LEU A 10 8.93 5.12 3.11
CA LEU A 10 8.60 5.47 1.74
C LEU A 10 7.14 5.92 1.56
N ILE A 11 6.27 5.56 2.52
CA ILE A 11 4.83 5.84 2.47
C ILE A 11 4.39 6.32 3.86
N PRO A 12 4.79 7.55 4.26
CA PRO A 12 4.41 8.11 5.56
C PRO A 12 2.88 8.31 5.71
N GLU A 13 2.14 8.29 4.59
CA GLU A 13 0.68 8.38 4.57
C GLU A 13 -0.01 7.07 4.98
N ALA A 14 0.71 5.94 4.96
CA ALA A 14 0.16 4.66 5.37
C ALA A 14 -0.03 4.62 6.89
N ALA A 15 -1.21 4.20 7.34
CA ALA A 15 -1.46 3.93 8.75
C ALA A 15 -0.57 2.78 9.25
N ARG A 16 -0.35 1.76 8.40
CA ARG A 16 0.53 0.64 8.73
C ARG A 16 1.10 -0.02 7.48
N VAL A 17 2.33 -0.50 7.59
CA VAL A 17 3.01 -1.31 6.57
C VAL A 17 3.33 -2.67 7.18
N VAL A 18 2.74 -3.73 6.65
CA VAL A 18 2.80 -5.08 7.23
C VAL A 18 3.58 -5.99 6.28
N PRO A 19 4.71 -6.58 6.71
CA PRO A 19 5.45 -7.51 5.89
C PRO A 19 4.66 -8.81 5.70
N VAL A 20 4.65 -9.32 4.47
CA VAL A 20 4.12 -10.65 4.17
C VAL A 20 5.28 -11.63 4.17
N MET A 21 5.31 -12.52 5.16
CA MET A 21 6.39 -13.48 5.36
C MET A 21 6.10 -14.84 4.71
N ASP A 22 7.16 -15.52 4.29
CA ASP A 22 7.20 -16.92 3.85
C ASP A 22 8.42 -17.59 4.51
N GLY A 23 8.18 -18.22 5.66
CA GLY A 23 9.25 -18.58 6.60
C GLY A 23 10.00 -17.33 7.05
N ASP A 24 11.32 -17.34 6.90
CA ASP A 24 12.20 -16.22 7.25
C ASP A 24 12.31 -15.16 6.13
N ASN A 25 11.71 -15.40 4.96
CA ASN A 25 11.80 -14.49 3.82
C ASN A 25 10.56 -13.59 3.73
N GLN A 26 10.76 -12.29 3.56
CA GLN A 26 9.65 -11.39 3.22
C GLN A 26 9.36 -11.49 1.72
N LYS A 27 8.16 -11.95 1.37
CA LYS A 27 7.71 -12.10 -0.02
C LYS A 27 6.90 -10.91 -0.53
N GLY A 28 6.63 -9.91 0.29
CA GLY A 28 5.86 -8.73 -0.11
C GLY A 28 5.43 -7.89 1.07
N THR A 29 4.51 -6.97 0.83
CA THR A 29 4.02 -6.02 1.83
C THR A 29 2.54 -5.74 1.63
N ILE A 30 1.78 -5.69 2.74
CA ILE A 30 0.42 -5.16 2.79
C ILE A 30 0.51 -3.71 3.32
N ILE A 31 -0.05 -2.77 2.57
CA ILE A 31 -0.12 -1.36 2.97
C ILE A 31 -1.55 -1.08 3.42
N VAL A 32 -1.71 -0.49 4.61
CA VAL A 32 -2.99 -0.24 5.26
C VAL A 32 -3.22 1.26 5.35
N SER A 33 -4.35 1.74 4.82
CA SER A 33 -4.69 3.18 4.77
C SER A 33 -5.33 3.71 6.05
N THR A 34 -5.99 2.85 6.84
CA THR A 34 -6.55 3.20 8.14
C THR A 34 -6.57 1.99 9.08
N GLU A 35 -6.45 2.22 10.39
CA GLU A 35 -6.59 1.17 11.43
C GLU A 35 -8.05 0.89 11.81
N GLU A 36 -9.00 1.70 11.34
CA GLU A 36 -10.43 1.50 11.54
C GLU A 36 -11.08 0.69 10.40
N ILE A 37 -12.39 0.43 10.51
CA ILE A 37 -13.13 -0.19 9.41
C ILE A 37 -13.20 0.81 8.26
N PHE A 38 -12.61 0.44 7.12
CA PHE A 38 -12.68 1.25 5.91
C PHE A 38 -14.14 1.44 5.46
N ASP A 39 -14.47 2.67 5.05
CA ASP A 39 -15.81 3.07 4.62
C ASP A 39 -15.68 3.79 3.29
N GLY A 40 -16.20 3.17 2.23
CA GLY A 40 -16.17 3.71 0.87
C GLY A 40 -17.08 4.93 0.64
N ASN A 41 -17.83 5.38 1.65
CA ASN A 41 -18.55 6.64 1.63
C ASN A 41 -17.86 7.75 2.46
N ASN A 42 -16.87 7.38 3.28
CA ASN A 42 -16.09 8.35 4.04
C ASN A 42 -14.98 8.94 3.16
N LYS A 43 -15.10 10.24 2.86
CA LYS A 43 -14.13 10.95 2.02
C LYS A 43 -12.72 10.95 2.61
N GLU A 44 -12.57 10.90 3.93
CA GLU A 44 -11.25 10.83 4.57
C GLU A 44 -10.58 9.47 4.31
N HIS A 45 -11.34 8.37 4.41
CA HIS A 45 -10.83 7.02 4.16
C HIS A 45 -10.40 6.88 2.70
N ILE A 46 -11.25 7.34 1.78
CA ILE A 46 -10.96 7.36 0.33
C ILE A 46 -9.74 8.23 0.04
N GLY A 47 -9.66 9.43 0.64
CA GLY A 47 -8.52 10.33 0.47
C GLY A 47 -7.19 9.69 0.86
N LYS A 48 -7.11 9.10 2.05
CA LYS A 48 -5.91 8.37 2.52
C LYS A 48 -5.51 7.23 1.58
N ALA A 49 -6.48 6.45 1.10
CA ALA A 49 -6.21 5.37 0.16
C ALA A 49 -5.65 5.90 -1.18
N ASN A 50 -6.27 6.95 -1.74
CA ASN A 50 -5.83 7.56 -2.99
C ASN A 50 -4.42 8.18 -2.87
N ASP A 51 -4.11 8.84 -1.76
CA ASP A 51 -2.79 9.43 -1.52
C ASP A 51 -1.70 8.36 -1.53
N ILE A 52 -1.98 7.19 -0.93
CA ILE A 52 -1.10 6.01 -0.97
C ILE A 52 -0.95 5.47 -2.40
N GLU A 53 -2.05 5.36 -3.16
CA GLU A 53 -2.01 4.91 -4.55
C GLU A 53 -1.15 5.82 -5.44
N ILE A 54 -1.30 7.15 -5.29
CA ILE A 54 -0.48 8.14 -5.99
C ILE A 54 0.99 7.99 -5.59
N LYS A 55 1.29 7.86 -4.29
CA LYS A 55 2.66 7.62 -3.81
C LYS A 55 3.27 6.36 -4.43
N LEU A 56 2.53 5.26 -4.47
CA LEU A 56 2.99 4.01 -5.05
C LEU A 56 3.24 4.15 -6.56
N LEU A 57 2.42 4.92 -7.26
CA LEU A 57 2.63 5.23 -8.67
C LEU A 57 3.90 6.06 -8.88
N ASP A 58 4.12 7.11 -8.07
CA ASP A 58 5.31 7.97 -8.13
C ASP A 58 6.62 7.17 -7.86
N LEU A 59 6.54 6.16 -7.00
CA LEU A 59 7.65 5.23 -6.72
C LEU A 59 7.83 4.15 -7.79
N GLY A 60 6.94 4.08 -8.80
CA GLY A 60 6.95 3.04 -9.83
C GLY A 60 6.57 1.64 -9.31
N LEU A 61 5.89 1.57 -8.17
CA LEU A 61 5.51 0.32 -7.50
C LEU A 61 4.09 -0.14 -7.85
N LEU A 62 3.28 0.73 -8.45
CA LEU A 62 1.92 0.42 -8.90
C LEU A 62 1.88 0.28 -10.43
N PRO A 63 1.78 -0.95 -10.98
CA PRO A 63 1.69 -1.14 -12.43
C PRO A 63 0.30 -0.77 -12.96
N LEU A 64 0.21 -0.51 -14.26
CA LEU A 64 -1.08 -0.36 -14.94
C LEU A 64 -1.79 -1.72 -15.01
N MET A 65 -3.12 -1.72 -15.05
CA MET A 65 -3.91 -2.95 -15.20
C MET A 65 -3.55 -3.77 -16.46
N THR A 66 -3.09 -3.10 -17.52
CA THR A 66 -2.69 -3.75 -18.77
C THR A 66 -1.30 -4.42 -18.70
N GLU A 67 -0.56 -4.19 -17.62
CA GLU A 67 0.80 -4.71 -17.40
C GLU A 67 0.81 -5.86 -16.37
N LEU A 68 -0.37 -6.35 -15.99
CA LEU A 68 -0.57 -7.40 -14.99
C LEU A 68 -0.37 -8.81 -15.53
#